data_AF-A0AAW2DFP1-F1
#
_entry.id   AF-A0AAW2DFP1-F1
#
_cell.length_a   1.000
_cell.length_b   1.000
_cell.length_c   1.000
_cell.angle_alpha   90.00
_cell.angle_beta   90.00
_cell.angle_gamma   90.00
#
_symmetry.space_group_name_H-M   'P 1'
#
loop_
_entity.id
_entity.type
_entity.pdbx_description
1 polymer ?
#
loop_
_entity_poly.entity_id
_entity_poly.type
_entity_poly.pdbx_seq_one_letter_code
_entity_poly.pdbx_strand_id
1 'polypeptide(L)'
;MSRDRFIERDIHRLRLRLIGSRTTDGRECNLPTCSEIAAIIVGDIGVDNAYRDIIVELKEGGLHRINELHPSNMALQYPLLFPYGEDGFRLGILCKNIDEISSDTNDFITMREYYAFRLQERDDEGHRLISGGRLFQQFDVDAYTCIEAI
;
A
#
# COMPACT_ATOMS: atom_id res chain seq x y z
N MET A 1 11.83 18.56 -6.48
CA MET A 1 12.26 17.29 -5.88
C MET A 1 11.91 17.28 -4.38
N SER A 2 11.82 16.13 -3.72
CA SER A 2 11.42 16.00 -2.29
C SER A 2 12.24 16.86 -1.33
N ARG A 3 13.48 17.22 -1.70
CA ARG A 3 14.36 18.11 -0.96
C ARG A 3 13.88 19.55 -0.91
N ASP A 4 13.20 20.04 -1.95
CA ASP A 4 12.90 21.47 -2.09
C ASP A 4 11.60 21.85 -1.34
N ARG A 5 10.71 20.88 -1.09
CA ARG A 5 9.49 21.07 -0.27
C ARG A 5 9.74 21.07 1.25
N PHE A 6 10.94 20.69 1.70
CA PHE A 6 11.30 20.66 3.12
C PHE A 6 11.47 22.06 3.73
N ILE A 7 11.56 23.10 2.89
CA ILE A 7 11.83 24.48 3.31
C ILE A 7 10.53 25.23 3.66
N GLU A 8 9.36 24.75 3.21
CA GLU A 8 8.10 25.52 3.24
C GLU A 8 7.07 25.12 4.31
N ARG A 9 7.33 24.11 5.16
CA ARG A 9 6.33 23.65 6.15
C ARG A 9 6.86 23.55 7.58
N ASP A 10 5.94 23.86 8.50
CA ASP A 10 6.12 23.87 9.95
C ASP A 10 6.61 22.50 10.46
N ILE A 11 7.84 22.49 10.99
CA ILE A 11 8.58 21.28 11.33
C ILE A 11 7.97 20.67 12.59
N HIS A 12 7.26 19.56 12.42
CA HIS A 12 6.80 18.76 13.56
C HIS A 12 8.02 18.06 14.19
N ARG A 13 8.20 18.22 15.51
CA ARG A 13 9.32 17.64 16.26
C ARG A 13 9.14 16.13 16.43
N LEU A 14 9.42 15.38 15.36
CA LEU A 14 9.36 13.92 15.34
C LEU A 14 10.64 13.33 15.93
N ARG A 15 10.51 12.40 16.88
CA ARG A 15 11.63 11.62 17.41
C ARG A 15 11.54 10.19 16.87
N LEU A 16 12.24 9.94 15.77
CA LEU A 16 12.51 8.58 15.30
C LEU A 16 13.62 7.97 16.17
N ARG A 17 13.30 6.88 16.88
CA ARG A 17 14.27 6.10 17.66
C ARG A 17 14.43 4.75 16.98
N LEU A 18 15.53 4.58 16.25
CA LEU A 18 15.97 3.26 15.79
C LEU A 18 16.56 2.52 16.99
N ILE A 19 15.83 1.55 17.53
CA ILE A 19 16.33 0.66 18.58
C ILE A 19 16.98 -0.52 17.87
N GLY A 20 18.30 -0.53 17.81
CA GLY A 20 19.06 -1.65 17.25
C GLY A 20 20.43 -1.75 17.91
N SER A 21 20.52 -2.52 18.99
CA SER A 21 21.81 -3.11 19.35
C SER A 21 21.93 -4.40 18.53
N ARG A 22 22.75 -4.39 17.48
CA ARG A 22 23.02 -5.58 16.66
C ARG A 22 24.30 -6.23 17.15
N THR A 23 24.18 -7.41 17.76
CA THR A 23 25.32 -8.28 18.14
C THR A 23 25.52 -9.45 17.17
N THR A 24 24.64 -9.64 16.19
CA THR A 24 24.69 -10.67 15.14
C THR A 24 24.51 -10.07 13.74
N ASP A 25 24.82 -10.86 12.69
CA ASP A 25 24.76 -10.45 11.28
C ASP A 25 23.50 -9.63 11.00
N GLY A 26 23.71 -8.40 10.52
CA GLY A 26 22.69 -7.37 10.39
C GLY A 26 21.84 -7.48 9.13
N ARG A 27 22.04 -8.53 8.34
CA ARG A 27 21.31 -8.77 7.10
C ARG A 27 19.87 -9.18 7.42
N GLU A 28 18.94 -8.26 7.20
CA GLU A 28 17.49 -8.55 7.27
C GLU A 28 16.96 -9.24 6.01
N CYS A 29 17.80 -9.32 4.96
CA CYS A 29 17.52 -10.01 3.71
C CYS A 29 18.66 -10.97 3.42
N ASN A 30 18.39 -12.27 3.57
CA ASN A 30 19.20 -13.27 2.89
C ASN A 30 18.83 -13.24 1.40
N LEU A 31 19.78 -13.58 0.53
CA LEU A 31 19.45 -13.87 -0.86
C LEU A 31 18.32 -14.92 -0.88
N PRO A 32 17.27 -14.73 -1.68
CA PRO A 32 16.18 -15.68 -1.76
C PRO A 32 16.76 -17.06 -2.07
N THR A 33 16.45 -18.03 -1.22
CA THR A 33 16.93 -19.41 -1.39
C THR A 33 16.07 -20.15 -2.41
N CYS A 34 14.85 -19.66 -2.65
CA CYS A 34 13.89 -20.11 -3.65
C CYS A 34 13.26 -18.88 -4.33
N SER A 35 12.76 -19.03 -5.55
CA SER A 35 12.06 -17.99 -6.33
C SER A 35 10.61 -17.73 -5.89
N GLU A 36 10.17 -18.32 -4.78
CA GLU A 36 8.79 -18.31 -4.33
C GLU A 36 8.64 -17.58 -2.99
N ILE A 37 7.57 -16.81 -2.85
CA ILE A 37 7.15 -16.15 -1.61
C ILE A 37 5.89 -16.87 -1.13
N ALA A 38 5.91 -17.40 0.09
CA ALA A 38 4.75 -18.04 0.70
C ALA A 38 4.10 -17.08 1.71
N ALA A 39 2.80 -16.84 1.57
CA ALA A 39 1.98 -16.16 2.56
C ALA A 39 1.23 -17.22 3.39
N ILE A 40 1.26 -17.07 4.71
CA ILE A 40 0.46 -17.92 5.63
C ILE A 40 -0.63 -17.04 6.23
N ILE A 41 -1.88 -17.30 5.87
CA ILE A 41 -3.05 -16.66 6.44
C ILE A 41 -3.57 -17.58 7.55
N VAL A 42 -3.53 -17.12 8.79
CA VAL A 42 -3.97 -17.91 9.96
C VAL A 42 -5.39 -17.49 10.35
N GLY A 43 -6.37 -18.37 10.12
CA GLY A 43 -7.77 -18.13 10.47
C GLY A 43 -8.70 -19.12 9.77
N ASP A 44 -9.90 -19.31 10.32
CA ASP A 44 -10.98 -20.02 9.63
C ASP A 44 -11.51 -19.08 8.53
N ILE A 45 -11.56 -19.53 7.28
CA ILE A 45 -12.07 -18.75 6.13
C ILE A 45 -13.61 -18.74 6.21
N GLY A 46 -14.13 -18.29 7.34
CA GLY A 46 -15.54 -18.10 7.58
C GLY A 46 -15.99 -16.78 7.00
N VAL A 47 -17.10 -16.81 6.25
CA VAL A 47 -17.76 -15.65 5.62
C VAL A 47 -18.21 -14.60 6.66
N ASP A 48 -18.24 -14.96 7.95
CA ASP A 48 -18.79 -14.14 9.04
C ASP A 48 -17.90 -12.97 9.49
N ASN A 49 -16.70 -12.80 8.92
CA ASN A 49 -15.77 -11.70 9.25
C ASN A 49 -15.14 -11.02 8.03
N ALA A 50 -15.89 -10.91 6.92
CA ALA A 50 -15.40 -10.42 5.63
C ALA A 50 -14.92 -8.95 5.58
N TYR A 51 -15.05 -8.19 6.67
CA TYR A 51 -14.69 -6.77 6.69
C TYR A 51 -13.82 -6.44 7.91
N ARG A 52 -12.58 -6.00 7.68
CA ARG A 52 -11.74 -5.38 8.71
C ARG A 52 -12.40 -4.09 9.17
N ASP A 53 -12.61 -3.96 10.47
CA ASP A 53 -13.06 -2.71 11.05
C ASP A 53 -11.88 -1.74 11.21
N ILE A 54 -11.81 -0.71 10.37
CA ILE A 54 -10.73 0.27 10.40
C ILE A 54 -11.26 1.57 11.00
N ILE A 55 -10.76 1.92 12.18
CA ILE A 55 -11.11 3.15 12.89
C ILE A 55 -9.90 4.08 12.87
N VAL A 56 -10.06 5.26 12.29
CA VAL A 56 -9.05 6.32 12.19
C VAL A 56 -9.41 7.43 13.16
N GLU A 57 -8.47 7.80 14.03
CA GLU A 57 -8.63 8.95 14.93
C GLU A 57 -7.95 10.19 14.33
N LEU A 58 -8.72 11.26 14.11
CA LEU A 58 -8.16 12.57 13.78
C LEU A 58 -7.51 13.16 15.03
N LYS A 59 -6.40 13.91 14.85
CA LYS A 59 -5.70 14.60 15.95
C LYS A 59 -6.61 15.54 16.77
N GLU A 60 -7.71 15.98 16.19
CA GLU A 60 -8.71 16.86 16.82
C GLU A 60 -9.78 16.10 17.61
N GLY A 61 -9.65 14.77 17.77
CA GLY A 61 -10.45 13.95 18.69
C GLY A 61 -11.69 13.28 18.10
N GLY A 62 -11.71 13.04 16.78
CA GLY A 62 -12.82 12.36 16.09
C GLY A 62 -12.44 10.96 15.62
N LEU A 63 -13.22 9.94 16.01
CA LEU A 63 -13.12 8.60 15.44
C LEU A 63 -13.93 8.52 14.15
N HIS A 64 -13.27 8.15 13.06
CA HIS A 64 -13.87 7.91 11.75
C HIS A 64 -13.64 6.46 11.36
N ARG A 65 -14.74 5.76 11.12
CA ARG A 65 -14.70 4.41 10.58
C ARG A 65 -14.52 4.48 9.06
N ILE A 66 -13.48 3.85 8.54
CA ILE A 66 -13.24 3.69 7.11
C ILE A 66 -13.33 2.21 6.74
N ASN A 67 -13.67 1.95 5.47
CA ASN A 67 -13.69 0.60 4.93
C ASN A 67 -12.33 0.28 4.28
N GLU A 68 -12.05 -0.99 4.01
CA GLU A 68 -10.87 -1.46 3.28
C GLU A 68 -10.77 -0.86 1.88
N LEU A 69 -11.93 -0.61 1.25
CA LEU A 69 -12.08 0.06 -0.05
C LEU A 69 -11.85 1.57 -0.01
N HIS A 70 -11.53 2.13 1.15
CA HIS A 70 -11.23 3.55 1.26
C HIS A 70 -9.87 3.84 0.62
N PRO A 71 -9.74 4.84 -0.26
CA PRO A 71 -8.48 5.13 -0.95
C PRO A 71 -7.30 5.33 0.00
N SER A 72 -7.54 5.94 1.17
CA SER A 72 -6.47 6.17 2.16
C SER A 72 -6.06 4.94 2.97
N ASN A 73 -6.73 3.78 2.84
CA ASN A 73 -6.49 2.60 3.69
C ASN A 73 -5.01 2.14 3.63
N MET A 74 -4.51 1.81 2.45
CA MET A 74 -3.13 1.36 2.26
C MET A 74 -2.10 2.43 2.64
N ALA A 75 -2.39 3.70 2.36
CA ALA A 75 -1.49 4.79 2.72
C ALA A 75 -1.39 5.01 4.25
N LEU A 76 -2.49 4.80 4.98
CA LEU A 76 -2.52 4.86 6.44
C LEU A 76 -1.82 3.65 7.07
N GLN A 77 -1.93 2.47 6.45
CA GLN A 77 -1.25 1.26 6.92
C GLN A 77 0.26 1.30 6.64
N TYR A 78 0.68 1.88 5.51
CA TYR A 78 2.09 1.98 5.10
C TYR A 78 2.56 3.42 4.87
N PRO A 79 2.60 4.31 5.89
CA PRO A 79 2.99 5.71 5.70
C PRO A 79 4.42 5.90 5.16
N LEU A 80 5.31 4.92 5.38
CA LEU A 80 6.68 4.95 4.87
C LEU A 80 6.75 4.65 3.37
N LEU A 81 5.85 3.81 2.84
CA LEU A 81 5.73 3.55 1.40
C LEU A 81 5.00 4.70 0.69
N PHE A 82 4.04 5.32 1.38
CA PHE A 82 3.20 6.41 0.87
C PHE A 82 3.38 7.71 1.67
N PRO A 83 4.58 8.34 1.66
CA PRO A 83 4.87 9.52 2.48
C PRO A 83 4.01 10.74 2.13
N TYR A 84 3.36 10.73 0.97
CA TYR A 84 2.47 11.80 0.52
C TYR A 84 0.99 11.51 0.78
N GLY A 85 0.65 10.35 1.37
CA GLY A 85 -0.75 9.94 1.52
C GLY A 85 -1.42 9.72 0.17
N GLU A 86 -0.74 9.02 -0.75
CA GLU A 86 -1.26 8.74 -2.09
C GLU A 86 -2.55 7.93 -2.02
N ASP A 87 -3.48 8.19 -2.92
CA ASP A 87 -4.73 7.44 -3.00
C ASP A 87 -4.47 6.01 -3.50
N GLY A 88 -4.90 5.05 -2.67
CA GLY A 88 -4.99 3.62 -2.98
C GLY A 88 -6.16 3.30 -3.90
N PHE A 89 -6.53 2.02 -3.95
CA PHE A 89 -7.67 1.56 -4.73
C PHE A 89 -8.99 2.14 -4.21
N ARG A 90 -9.90 2.48 -5.14
CA ARG A 90 -11.29 2.83 -4.86
C ARG A 90 -12.17 2.34 -6.01
N LEU A 91 -13.44 2.09 -5.73
CA LEU A 91 -14.42 1.79 -6.77
C LEU A 91 -14.61 3.00 -7.70
N GLY A 92 -14.85 2.74 -8.98
CA GLY A 92 -15.14 3.79 -9.96
C GLY A 92 -13.92 4.42 -10.65
N ILE A 93 -12.72 3.83 -10.51
CA ILE A 93 -11.55 4.28 -11.28
C ILE A 93 -11.76 3.89 -12.74
N LEU A 94 -11.82 4.87 -13.64
CA LEU A 94 -12.01 4.64 -15.07
C LEU A 94 -10.72 4.10 -15.70
N CYS A 95 -10.84 3.03 -16.50
CA CYS A 95 -9.75 2.59 -17.35
C CYS A 95 -9.51 3.63 -18.45
N LYS A 96 -8.28 4.17 -18.52
CA LYS A 96 -7.91 5.09 -19.61
C LYS A 96 -7.41 4.26 -20.79
N ASN A 97 -8.31 3.87 -21.69
CA ASN A 97 -7.91 3.33 -22.98
C ASN A 97 -7.20 4.42 -23.80
N ILE A 98 -6.03 4.08 -24.35
CA ILE A 98 -5.20 4.98 -25.16
C ILE A 98 -5.76 5.13 -26.57
N ASP A 99 -6.66 4.24 -26.99
CA ASP A 99 -7.18 4.20 -28.35
C ASP A 99 -8.64 4.67 -28.41
N GLU A 100 -8.86 5.83 -29.05
CA GLU A 100 -10.15 6.50 -29.31
C GLU A 100 -11.12 5.73 -30.23
N ILE A 101 -11.08 4.39 -30.28
CA ILE A 101 -11.87 3.61 -31.26
C ILE A 101 -12.49 2.36 -30.61
N SER A 102 -13.33 2.55 -29.61
CA SER A 102 -14.54 1.74 -29.44
C SER A 102 -15.39 2.28 -28.30
N SER A 103 -16.60 2.66 -28.66
CA SER A 103 -17.71 3.00 -27.79
C SER A 103 -18.11 1.83 -26.87
N ASP A 104 -18.62 2.18 -25.68
CA ASP A 104 -19.60 1.43 -24.88
C ASP A 104 -19.17 0.38 -23.85
N THR A 105 -18.10 0.59 -23.10
CA THR A 105 -18.03 0.03 -21.74
C THR A 105 -17.52 1.05 -20.73
N ASN A 106 -18.32 1.35 -19.70
CA ASN A 106 -17.86 1.99 -18.46
C ASN A 106 -16.97 0.97 -17.71
N ASP A 107 -15.82 0.64 -18.29
CA ASP A 107 -14.90 -0.34 -17.71
C ASP A 107 -14.14 0.33 -16.58
N PHE A 108 -14.60 0.04 -15.37
CA PHE A 108 -13.90 0.39 -14.15
C PHE A 108 -12.75 -0.59 -13.94
N ILE A 109 -11.60 -0.06 -13.52
CA ILE A 109 -10.43 -0.86 -13.17
C ILE A 109 -10.77 -1.74 -11.96
N THR A 110 -10.52 -3.03 -12.06
CA THR A 110 -10.65 -3.98 -10.95
C THR A 110 -9.52 -3.78 -9.94
N MET A 111 -9.73 -4.19 -8.69
CA MET A 111 -8.69 -4.08 -7.65
C MET A 111 -7.40 -4.81 -8.06
N ARG A 112 -7.54 -5.97 -8.71
CA ARG A 112 -6.41 -6.76 -9.23
C ARG A 112 -5.63 -5.99 -10.29
N GLU A 113 -6.30 -5.37 -11.25
CA GLU A 113 -5.65 -4.57 -12.29
C GLU A 113 -4.95 -3.34 -11.71
N TYR A 114 -5.55 -2.69 -10.71
CA TYR A 114 -4.95 -1.58 -9.99
C TYR A 114 -3.63 -1.99 -9.31
N TYR A 115 -3.63 -3.07 -8.52
CA TYR A 115 -2.41 -3.50 -7.84
C TYR A 115 -1.37 -4.04 -8.82
N ALA A 116 -1.78 -4.78 -9.86
CA ALA A 116 -0.85 -5.21 -10.91
C ALA A 116 -0.17 -4.00 -11.59
N PHE A 117 -0.94 -2.95 -11.88
CA PHE A 117 -0.41 -1.70 -12.43
C PHE A 117 0.56 -1.02 -11.46
N ARG A 118 0.26 -0.97 -10.16
CA ARG A 118 1.10 -0.33 -9.14
C ARG A 118 2.38 -1.11 -8.81
N LEU A 119 2.36 -2.44 -8.96
CA LEU A 119 3.52 -3.31 -8.72
C LEU A 119 4.45 -3.43 -9.94
N GLN A 120 3.95 -3.08 -11.13
CA GLN A 120 4.74 -3.11 -12.35
C GLN A 120 5.87 -2.08 -12.31
N GLU A 121 7.11 -2.52 -12.52
CA GLU A 121 8.25 -1.64 -12.68
C GLU A 121 8.19 -0.91 -14.04
N ARG A 122 8.44 0.40 -14.02
CA ARG A 122 8.45 1.27 -15.21
C ARG A 122 9.55 2.30 -15.12
N ASP A 123 10.18 2.58 -16.25
CA ASP A 123 11.33 3.49 -16.32
C ASP A 123 10.98 4.95 -15.96
N ASP A 124 9.75 5.37 -16.21
CA ASP A 124 9.27 6.74 -15.94
C ASP A 124 8.64 6.93 -14.55
N GLU A 125 8.57 5.87 -13.74
CA GLU A 125 8.00 5.91 -12.38
C GLU A 125 9.06 5.66 -11.31
N GLY A 126 8.86 6.22 -10.11
CA GLY A 126 9.82 6.05 -9.02
C GLY A 126 9.73 4.66 -8.40
N HIS A 127 10.85 3.93 -8.34
CA HIS A 127 10.97 2.61 -7.69
C HIS A 127 10.78 2.59 -6.16
N ARG A 128 10.13 3.61 -5.57
CA ARG A 128 10.04 3.79 -4.11
C ARG A 128 9.26 2.67 -3.43
N LEU A 129 8.18 2.22 -4.06
CA LEU A 129 7.35 1.13 -3.55
C LEU A 129 8.16 -0.18 -3.53
N ILE A 130 8.76 -0.54 -4.66
CA ILE A 130 9.54 -1.78 -4.85
C ILE A 130 10.83 -1.78 -3.99
N SER A 131 11.41 -0.61 -3.75
CA SER A 131 12.59 -0.45 -2.88
C SER A 131 12.27 -0.60 -1.37
N GLY A 132 11.02 -0.82 -0.99
CA GLY A 132 10.57 -0.94 0.40
C GLY A 132 11.00 -2.23 1.11
N GLY A 133 11.62 -3.19 0.40
CA GLY A 133 12.17 -4.42 0.99
C GLY A 133 11.12 -5.25 1.75
N ARG A 134 11.36 -5.55 3.04
CA ARG A 134 10.41 -6.33 3.87
C ARG A 134 9.06 -5.64 4.02
N LEU A 135 9.02 -4.31 4.04
CA LEU A 135 7.78 -3.56 4.14
C LEU A 135 6.96 -3.69 2.85
N PHE A 136 7.63 -3.73 1.71
CA PHE A 136 7.02 -3.99 0.41
C PHE A 136 6.43 -5.41 0.34
N GLN A 137 7.15 -6.43 0.83
CA GLN A 137 6.61 -7.80 0.91
C GLN A 137 5.34 -7.89 1.76
N GLN A 138 5.27 -7.14 2.87
CA GLN A 138 4.05 -7.07 3.68
C GLN A 138 2.90 -6.40 2.92
N PHE A 139 3.20 -5.30 2.23
CA PHE A 139 2.23 -4.62 1.37
C PHE A 139 1.69 -5.54 0.27
N ASP A 140 2.54 -6.34 -0.37
CA ASP A 140 2.12 -7.28 -1.42
C ASP A 140 1.17 -8.35 -0.88
N VAL A 141 1.47 -8.91 0.30
CA VAL A 141 0.61 -9.90 0.94
C VAL A 141 -0.73 -9.27 1.33
N ASP A 142 -0.73 -8.08 1.92
CA ASP A 142 -1.98 -7.41 2.30
C ASP A 142 -2.79 -7.01 1.06
N ALA A 143 -2.16 -6.53 -0.02
CA ALA A 143 -2.81 -6.26 -1.29
C ALA A 143 -3.48 -7.52 -1.87
N TYR A 144 -2.79 -8.67 -1.82
CA TYR A 144 -3.38 -9.95 -2.21
C TYR A 144 -4.60 -10.32 -1.34
N THR A 145 -4.50 -10.15 -0.01
CA THR A 145 -5.66 -10.41 0.85
C THR A 145 -6.84 -9.50 0.57
N CYS A 146 -6.62 -8.22 0.23
CA CYS A 146 -7.69 -7.31 -0.15
C CYS A 146 -8.35 -7.71 -1.47
N ILE A 147 -7.59 -8.27 -2.41
CA ILE A 147 -8.13 -8.78 -3.69
C ILE A 147 -9.03 -10.00 -3.46
N GLU A 148 -8.59 -10.94 -2.61
CA GLU A 148 -9.34 -12.18 -2.34
C GLU A 148 -10.51 -12.00 -1.36
N ALA A 149 -10.55 -10.89 -0.61
CA ALA A 149 -11.63 -10.58 0.34
C ALA A 149 -12.92 -10.08 -0.33
N ILE A 150 -12.88 -9.73 -1.63
CA ILE A 150 -14.01 -9.21 -2.42
C ILE A 150 -14.54 -10.30 -3.35
#